data_AF-A0A7N5KFF7-F1
#
_entry.id   AF-A0A7N5KFF7-F1
#
_cell.length_a   1.000
_cell.length_b   1.000
_cell.length_c   1.000
_cell.angle_alpha   90.00
_cell.angle_beta   90.00
_cell.angle_gamma   90.00
#
_symmetry.space_group_name_H-M   'P 1'
#
loop_
_entity.id
_entity.type
_entity.pdbx_description
1 polymer ?
#
loop_
_entity_poly.entity_id
_entity_poly.type
_entity_poly.pdbx_seq_one_letter_code
_entity_poly.pdbx_strand_id
1 'polypeptide(L)'
;LMERLMLSQDNSTLTIRPVRREDAGNYECEVSNPVSSSKSDPIRLDVKDLPKPIITWKISDPVENADSVVLTCEPQTQSTSYLWSVNSKSLPASARLELSLDNRTLTIHRVTRNDTGPYECETRNPVSAGRSDPLTLNVLYGPDAPTISPSDSHYRLGASLGLSCHAASNPPAQYSWLINGRPQPSTQELFIPNLTANDSGAYTCVASNSGTRLNKTTVQTITVSGKWIPGASADAVVEVCLAFRKEPRRSYFPQANA
;
A
#
# COMPACT_ATOMS: atom_id res chain seq x y z
N LEU A 1 -18.10 9.76 -43.25
CA LEU A 1 -18.79 9.88 -41.96
C LEU A 1 -19.90 8.84 -41.95
N MET A 2 -19.81 7.77 -41.15
CA MET A 2 -20.92 6.81 -41.05
C MET A 2 -22.02 7.40 -40.16
N GLU A 3 -23.26 7.32 -40.60
CA GLU A 3 -24.42 7.72 -39.81
C GLU A 3 -24.57 6.78 -38.60
N ARG A 4 -24.63 7.36 -37.39
CA ARG A 4 -24.86 6.63 -36.12
C ARG A 4 -26.27 6.06 -35.99
N LEU A 5 -27.21 6.68 -36.69
CA LEU A 5 -28.61 6.31 -36.77
C LEU A 5 -28.79 5.60 -38.12
N MET A 6 -29.19 4.34 -38.08
CA MET A 6 -29.41 3.54 -39.29
C MET A 6 -30.85 3.05 -39.28
N LEU A 7 -31.59 3.38 -40.33
CA LEU A 7 -32.89 2.77 -40.60
C LEU A 7 -32.69 1.48 -41.41
N SER A 8 -33.50 0.47 -41.13
CA SER A 8 -33.57 -0.73 -41.96
C SER A 8 -34.09 -0.40 -43.37
N GLN A 9 -33.86 -1.28 -44.35
CA GLN A 9 -34.26 -1.04 -45.75
C GLN A 9 -35.77 -0.83 -45.93
N ASP A 10 -36.57 -1.39 -45.02
CA ASP A 10 -38.03 -1.26 -44.95
C ASP A 10 -38.48 -0.14 -43.99
N ASN A 11 -37.55 0.66 -43.45
CA ASN A 11 -37.77 1.72 -42.45
C ASN A 11 -38.53 1.27 -41.19
N SER A 12 -38.57 -0.04 -40.89
CA SER A 12 -39.26 -0.58 -39.73
C SER A 12 -38.44 -0.53 -38.44
N THR A 13 -37.10 -0.44 -38.56
CA THR A 13 -36.17 -0.54 -37.43
C THR A 13 -35.17 0.61 -37.43
N LEU A 14 -35.09 1.36 -36.32
CA LEU A 14 -34.04 2.34 -36.05
C LEU A 14 -32.94 1.74 -35.17
N THR A 15 -31.71 1.70 -35.66
CA THR A 15 -30.53 1.27 -34.90
C THR A 15 -29.64 2.46 -34.57
N ILE A 16 -29.32 2.64 -33.29
CA ILE A 16 -28.40 3.68 -32.81
C ILE A 16 -27.11 3.01 -32.35
N ARG A 17 -25.98 3.25 -33.05
CA ARG A 17 -24.69 2.70 -32.64
C ARG A 17 -23.50 3.61 -33.02
N PRO A 18 -22.60 3.94 -32.08
CA PRO A 18 -22.70 3.73 -30.63
C PRO A 18 -23.85 4.54 -30.00
N VAL A 19 -24.32 4.20 -28.81
CA VAL A 19 -25.26 5.05 -28.05
C VAL A 19 -24.48 6.13 -27.29
N ARG A 20 -25.03 7.34 -27.16
CA ARG A 20 -24.50 8.45 -26.35
C ARG A 20 -25.60 9.05 -25.48
N ARG A 21 -25.22 9.90 -24.52
CA ARG A 21 -26.17 10.55 -23.61
C ARG A 21 -27.21 11.39 -24.36
N GLU A 22 -26.83 12.06 -25.44
CA GLU A 22 -27.74 12.88 -26.24
C GLU A 22 -28.83 12.08 -26.96
N ASP A 23 -28.68 10.75 -27.10
CA ASP A 23 -29.71 9.91 -27.73
C ASP A 23 -30.87 9.62 -26.77
N ALA A 24 -30.77 9.95 -25.48
CA ALA A 24 -31.85 9.74 -24.52
C ALA A 24 -33.05 10.64 -24.85
N GLY A 25 -34.24 10.05 -24.94
CA GLY A 25 -35.43 10.78 -25.35
C GLY A 25 -36.59 9.89 -25.72
N ASN A 26 -37.69 10.50 -26.15
CA ASN A 26 -38.86 9.78 -26.65
C ASN A 26 -38.74 9.63 -28.17
N TYR A 27 -38.97 8.42 -28.66
CA TYR A 27 -38.99 8.08 -30.07
C TYR A 27 -40.39 7.64 -30.46
N GLU A 28 -40.85 8.09 -31.62
CA GLU A 28 -42.14 7.72 -32.21
C GLU A 28 -41.91 7.25 -33.63
N CYS A 29 -42.67 6.23 -34.05
CA CYS A 29 -42.72 5.83 -35.44
C CYS A 29 -43.89 6.53 -36.12
N GLU A 30 -43.66 7.17 -37.26
CA GLU A 30 -44.72 7.76 -38.08
C GLU A 30 -44.82 7.00 -39.40
N VAL A 31 -46.02 6.48 -39.67
CA VAL A 31 -46.37 5.89 -40.96
C VAL A 31 -47.25 6.90 -41.70
N SER A 32 -46.87 7.26 -42.92
CA SER A 32 -47.63 8.21 -43.73
C SER A 32 -47.88 7.67 -45.14
N ASN A 33 -49.04 8.03 -45.69
CA ASN A 33 -49.38 7.91 -47.11
C ASN A 33 -49.83 9.30 -47.62
N PRO A 34 -50.15 9.48 -48.92
CA PRO A 34 -50.52 10.79 -49.46
C PRO A 34 -51.78 11.44 -48.85
N VAL A 35 -52.57 10.70 -48.07
CA VAL A 35 -53.89 11.11 -47.55
C VAL A 35 -53.89 11.21 -46.01
N SER A 36 -53.08 10.40 -45.31
CA SER A 36 -53.05 10.34 -43.85
C SER A 36 -51.67 10.00 -43.31
N SER A 37 -51.40 10.43 -42.08
CA SER A 37 -50.31 9.92 -41.26
C SER A 37 -50.81 9.48 -39.89
N SER A 38 -50.13 8.51 -39.30
CA SER A 38 -50.40 8.02 -37.95
C SER A 38 -49.09 7.79 -37.22
N LYS A 39 -49.06 8.17 -35.94
CA LYS A 39 -47.91 7.99 -35.05
C LYS A 39 -48.18 6.88 -34.05
N SER A 40 -47.14 6.13 -33.70
CA SER A 40 -47.19 5.22 -32.55
C SER A 40 -47.20 6.00 -31.24
N ASP A 41 -47.55 5.31 -30.15
CA ASP A 41 -47.23 5.82 -28.81
C ASP A 41 -45.70 6.00 -28.67
N PRO A 42 -45.23 7.01 -27.92
CA PRO A 42 -43.81 7.25 -27.73
C PRO A 42 -43.15 6.16 -26.86
N ILE A 43 -41.98 5.69 -27.30
CA ILE A 43 -41.07 4.85 -26.50
C ILE A 43 -39.91 5.69 -25.96
N ARG A 44 -39.64 5.59 -24.65
CA ARG A 44 -38.54 6.31 -24.01
C ARG A 44 -37.25 5.48 -24.04
N LEU A 45 -36.19 6.04 -24.62
CA LEU A 45 -34.83 5.51 -24.53
C LEU A 45 -34.12 6.12 -23.32
N ASP A 46 -33.86 5.32 -22.29
CA ASP A 46 -33.03 5.71 -21.15
C ASP A 46 -31.58 5.25 -21.35
N VAL A 47 -30.66 6.21 -21.35
CA VAL A 47 -29.21 5.94 -21.45
C VAL A 47 -28.62 5.96 -20.06
N LYS A 48 -28.18 4.80 -19.57
CA LYS A 48 -27.62 4.64 -18.22
C LYS A 48 -26.10 4.78 -18.21
N ASP A 49 -25.58 5.45 -17.19
CA ASP A 49 -24.15 5.51 -16.91
C ASP A 49 -23.62 4.16 -16.41
N LEU A 50 -22.32 3.94 -16.59
CA LEU A 50 -21.62 2.81 -15.99
C LEU A 50 -21.69 2.87 -14.46
N PRO A 51 -21.80 1.71 -13.77
CA PRO A 51 -21.67 1.66 -12.33
C PRO A 51 -20.25 2.10 -11.91
N LYS A 52 -20.11 2.65 -10.70
CA LYS A 52 -18.80 2.98 -10.13
C LYS A 52 -17.98 1.68 -10.04
N PRO A 53 -16.79 1.63 -10.66
CA PRO A 53 -15.98 0.43 -10.60
C PRO A 53 -15.36 0.25 -9.21
N ILE A 54 -15.06 -0.99 -8.86
CA ILE A 54 -14.35 -1.38 -7.64
C ILE A 54 -13.21 -2.32 -8.01
N ILE A 55 -12.13 -2.29 -7.24
CA ILE A 55 -11.04 -3.24 -7.39
C ILE A 55 -11.26 -4.38 -6.40
N THR A 56 -11.18 -5.62 -6.89
CA THR A 56 -11.22 -6.83 -6.07
C THR A 56 -9.92 -7.61 -6.24
N TRP A 57 -9.52 -8.34 -5.19
CA TRP A 57 -8.29 -9.10 -5.19
C TRP A 57 -8.40 -10.30 -4.24
N LYS A 58 -7.55 -11.32 -4.44
CA LYS A 58 -7.64 -12.60 -3.71
C LYS A 58 -6.72 -12.69 -2.49
N ILE A 59 -5.56 -12.02 -2.51
CA ILE A 59 -4.54 -12.13 -1.45
C ILE A 59 -4.43 -10.80 -0.72
N SER A 60 -4.85 -10.74 0.54
CA SER A 60 -4.83 -9.52 1.34
C SER A 60 -3.40 -9.04 1.66
N ASP A 61 -2.51 -9.97 1.98
CA ASP A 61 -1.17 -9.69 2.52
C ASP A 61 -0.08 -10.50 1.80
N PRO A 62 0.24 -10.16 0.55
CA PRO A 62 1.22 -10.91 -0.24
C PRO A 62 2.64 -10.72 0.32
N VAL A 63 3.44 -11.78 0.29
CA VAL A 63 4.83 -11.80 0.75
C VAL A 63 5.78 -11.39 -0.38
N GLU A 64 6.66 -10.44 -0.08
CA GLU A 64 7.66 -9.90 -1.00
C GLU A 64 8.50 -11.00 -1.67
N ASN A 65 8.65 -10.90 -2.99
CA ASN A 65 9.35 -11.83 -3.89
C ASN A 65 8.78 -13.26 -3.97
N ALA A 66 7.77 -13.60 -3.17
CA ALA A 66 7.14 -14.92 -3.16
C ALA A 66 5.80 -14.92 -3.90
N ASP A 67 4.93 -13.97 -3.57
CA ASP A 67 3.55 -13.96 -4.04
C ASP A 67 3.37 -13.09 -5.29
N SER A 68 2.30 -13.40 -6.03
CA SER A 68 1.81 -12.58 -7.13
C SER A 68 0.37 -12.17 -6.85
N VAL A 69 0.02 -10.93 -7.15
CA VAL A 69 -1.29 -10.37 -6.87
C VAL A 69 -2.07 -10.19 -8.17
N VAL A 70 -3.34 -10.55 -8.14
CA VAL A 70 -4.27 -10.35 -9.25
C VAL A 70 -5.34 -9.37 -8.80
N LEU A 71 -5.35 -8.20 -9.43
CA LEU A 71 -6.35 -7.14 -9.23
C LEU A 71 -7.36 -7.22 -10.37
N THR A 72 -8.64 -7.30 -10.04
CA THR A 72 -9.72 -7.35 -11.01
C THR A 72 -10.62 -6.14 -10.86
N CYS A 73 -10.85 -5.43 -11.96
CA CYS A 73 -11.79 -4.32 -12.00
C CYS A 73 -13.22 -4.83 -12.25
N GLU A 74 -14.10 -4.54 -11.30
CA GLU A 74 -15.50 -4.98 -11.30
C GLU A 74 -16.45 -3.78 -11.31
N PRO A 75 -17.68 -3.94 -11.84
CA PRO A 75 -18.21 -5.13 -12.50
C PRO A 75 -17.77 -5.26 -13.97
N GLN A 76 -17.90 -6.47 -14.53
CA GLN A 76 -17.85 -6.63 -16.00
C GLN A 76 -19.05 -5.95 -16.65
N THR A 77 -18.80 -5.11 -17.66
CA THR A 77 -19.87 -4.48 -18.45
C THR A 77 -19.60 -4.62 -19.94
N GLN A 78 -20.67 -4.69 -20.75
CA GLN A 78 -20.54 -4.83 -22.20
C GLN A 78 -20.04 -3.53 -22.84
N SER A 79 -19.20 -3.66 -23.87
CA SER A 79 -18.64 -2.52 -24.62
C SER A 79 -17.91 -1.48 -23.75
N THR A 80 -17.26 -1.95 -22.69
CA THR A 80 -16.48 -1.12 -21.75
C THR A 80 -15.00 -1.41 -21.92
N SER A 81 -14.20 -0.36 -21.96
CA SER A 81 -12.74 -0.43 -21.86
C SER A 81 -12.30 -0.19 -20.42
N TYR A 82 -11.25 -0.90 -20.00
CA TYR A 82 -10.63 -0.79 -18.69
C TYR A 82 -9.25 -0.14 -18.80
N LEU A 83 -8.94 0.79 -17.91
CA LEU A 83 -7.64 1.43 -17.82
C LEU A 83 -7.15 1.40 -16.37
N TRP A 84 -5.94 0.90 -16.18
CA TRP A 84 -5.29 0.86 -14.88
C TRP A 84 -4.31 2.02 -14.70
N SER A 85 -4.28 2.56 -13.49
CA SER A 85 -3.29 3.54 -13.07
C SER A 85 -2.73 3.22 -11.70
N VAL A 86 -1.48 3.62 -11.47
CA VAL A 86 -0.81 3.58 -10.17
C VAL A 86 -0.27 4.97 -9.86
N ASN A 87 -0.46 5.47 -8.65
CA ASN A 87 -0.14 6.86 -8.28
C ASN A 87 -0.74 7.89 -9.26
N SER A 88 -1.99 7.65 -9.69
CA SER A 88 -2.72 8.44 -10.68
C SER A 88 -2.00 8.63 -12.03
N LYS A 89 -1.06 7.75 -12.37
CA LYS A 89 -0.35 7.68 -13.65
C LYS A 89 -0.59 6.33 -14.32
N SER A 90 -0.40 6.25 -15.63
CA SER A 90 -0.43 4.97 -16.34
C SER A 90 0.56 3.97 -15.72
N LEU A 91 0.23 2.68 -15.77
CA LEU A 91 1.12 1.64 -15.30
C LEU A 91 2.53 1.77 -15.95
N PRO A 92 3.61 1.66 -15.16
CA PRO A 92 4.96 1.67 -15.71
C PRO A 92 5.19 0.43 -16.58
N ALA A 93 6.00 0.58 -17.63
CA ALA A 93 6.44 -0.57 -18.41
C ALA A 93 7.32 -1.48 -17.53
N SER A 94 6.85 -2.70 -17.26
CA SER A 94 7.52 -3.65 -16.37
C SER A 94 7.19 -5.07 -16.80
N ALA A 95 8.19 -5.94 -16.86
CA ALA A 95 7.98 -7.37 -17.12
C ALA A 95 7.21 -8.08 -16.00
N ARG A 96 7.07 -7.44 -14.82
CA ARG A 96 6.30 -7.96 -13.68
C ARG A 96 4.81 -7.59 -13.74
N LEU A 97 4.44 -6.60 -14.54
CA LEU A 97 3.06 -6.13 -14.67
C LEU A 97 2.46 -6.69 -15.96
N GLU A 98 1.37 -7.43 -15.83
CA GLU A 98 0.69 -8.08 -16.95
C GLU A 98 -0.80 -7.74 -16.94
N LEU A 99 -1.29 -7.22 -18.06
CA LEU A 99 -2.72 -6.97 -18.26
C LEU A 99 -3.34 -8.14 -19.03
N SER A 100 -4.57 -8.51 -18.66
CA SER A 100 -5.39 -9.42 -19.47
C SER A 100 -5.69 -8.83 -20.85
N LEU A 101 -6.14 -9.65 -21.79
CA LEU A 101 -6.47 -9.22 -23.17
C LEU A 101 -7.54 -8.11 -23.22
N ASP A 102 -8.45 -8.08 -22.25
CA ASP A 102 -9.49 -7.05 -22.11
C ASP A 102 -9.10 -5.90 -21.15
N ASN A 103 -7.86 -5.90 -20.65
CA ASN A 103 -7.30 -5.00 -19.64
C ASN A 103 -8.08 -4.95 -18.31
N ARG A 104 -9.04 -5.84 -18.09
CA ARG A 104 -9.87 -5.84 -16.87
C ARG A 104 -9.08 -6.29 -15.64
N THR A 105 -8.09 -7.14 -15.85
CA THR A 105 -7.30 -7.76 -14.79
C THR A 105 -5.84 -7.34 -14.91
N LEU A 106 -5.27 -6.86 -13.80
CA LEU A 106 -3.85 -6.57 -13.65
C LEU A 106 -3.21 -7.62 -12.74
N THR A 107 -2.23 -8.35 -13.28
CA THR A 107 -1.39 -9.28 -12.53
C THR A 107 -0.05 -8.61 -12.22
N ILE A 108 0.35 -8.66 -10.96
CA ILE A 108 1.64 -8.18 -10.46
C ILE A 108 2.43 -9.40 -10.01
N HIS A 109 3.38 -9.84 -10.83
CA HIS A 109 4.23 -10.98 -10.55
C HIS A 109 5.33 -10.64 -9.57
N ARG A 110 5.55 -11.50 -8.57
CA ARG A 110 6.59 -11.34 -7.54
C ARG A 110 6.57 -9.93 -6.96
N VAL A 111 5.54 -9.66 -6.16
CA VAL A 111 5.35 -8.33 -5.58
C VAL A 111 6.54 -7.93 -4.71
N THR A 112 6.79 -6.63 -4.65
CA THR A 112 7.82 -6.01 -3.80
C THR A 112 7.16 -4.93 -2.95
N ARG A 113 7.83 -4.51 -1.88
CA ARG A 113 7.33 -3.40 -1.03
C ARG A 113 7.08 -2.08 -1.78
N ASN A 114 7.68 -1.92 -2.97
CA ASN A 114 7.47 -0.76 -3.85
C ASN A 114 6.18 -0.85 -4.67
N ASP A 115 5.51 -2.00 -4.72
CA ASP A 115 4.26 -2.21 -5.44
C ASP A 115 3.03 -1.93 -4.56
N THR A 116 3.20 -1.22 -3.44
CA THR A 116 2.15 -0.89 -2.46
C THR A 116 0.99 -0.06 -3.06
N GLY A 117 1.22 0.68 -4.15
CA GLY A 117 0.19 1.49 -4.83
C GLY A 117 0.23 2.97 -4.41
N PRO A 118 -0.91 3.70 -4.46
CA PRO A 118 -2.27 3.21 -4.71
C PRO A 118 -2.56 2.88 -6.19
N TYR A 119 -3.40 1.87 -6.41
CA TYR A 119 -3.94 1.45 -7.71
C TYR A 119 -5.37 1.95 -7.90
N GLU A 120 -5.69 2.38 -9.12
CA GLU A 120 -7.03 2.81 -9.52
C GLU A 120 -7.38 2.15 -10.87
N CYS A 121 -8.65 1.79 -11.05
CA CYS A 121 -9.19 1.37 -12.33
C CYS A 121 -10.21 2.39 -12.84
N GLU A 122 -10.12 2.74 -14.11
CA GLU A 122 -11.13 3.50 -14.84
C GLU A 122 -11.89 2.59 -15.80
N THR A 123 -13.21 2.64 -15.75
CA THR A 123 -14.11 2.04 -16.74
C THR A 123 -14.65 3.12 -17.65
N ARG A 124 -14.66 2.88 -18.96
CA ARG A 124 -15.10 3.85 -19.95
C ARG A 124 -15.92 3.20 -21.06
N ASN A 125 -17.03 3.83 -21.43
CA ASN A 125 -17.78 3.55 -22.65
C ASN A 125 -18.10 4.88 -23.38
N PRO A 126 -18.81 4.88 -24.52
CA PRO A 126 -19.15 6.11 -25.24
C PRO A 126 -20.06 7.10 -24.48
N VAL A 127 -20.72 6.64 -23.41
CA VAL A 127 -21.71 7.40 -22.63
C VAL A 127 -21.09 8.04 -21.39
N SER A 128 -20.21 7.30 -20.71
CA SER A 128 -19.75 7.61 -19.36
C SER A 128 -18.36 7.02 -19.08
N ALA A 129 -17.70 7.59 -18.08
CA ALA A 129 -16.48 7.03 -17.50
C ALA A 129 -16.57 7.12 -15.97
N GLY A 130 -16.03 6.12 -15.28
CA GLY A 130 -16.01 6.04 -13.82
C GLY A 130 -14.66 5.54 -13.32
N ARG A 131 -14.23 6.03 -12.16
CA ARG A 131 -13.00 5.59 -11.49
C ARG A 131 -13.31 4.92 -10.17
N SER A 132 -12.50 3.92 -9.83
CA SER A 132 -12.59 3.23 -8.55
C SER A 132 -12.01 4.09 -7.44
N ASP A 133 -12.32 3.74 -6.19
CA ASP A 133 -11.52 4.22 -5.07
C ASP A 133 -10.10 3.63 -5.15
N PRO A 134 -9.08 4.35 -4.66
CA PRO A 134 -7.70 3.87 -4.68
C PRO A 134 -7.51 2.66 -3.76
N LEU A 135 -6.83 1.63 -4.26
CA LEU A 135 -6.43 0.44 -3.52
C LEU A 135 -4.94 0.48 -3.17
N THR A 136 -4.62 0.36 -1.88
CA THR A 136 -3.25 0.20 -1.38
C THR A 136 -3.03 -1.24 -0.93
N LEU A 137 -2.00 -1.90 -1.44
CA LEU A 137 -1.63 -3.27 -1.08
C LEU A 137 -0.77 -3.27 0.19
N ASN A 138 -1.03 -4.19 1.11
CA ASN A 138 -0.17 -4.41 2.27
C ASN A 138 0.86 -5.52 1.97
N VAL A 139 2.01 -5.15 1.41
CA VAL A 139 3.06 -6.13 1.08
C VAL A 139 3.86 -6.47 2.34
N LEU A 140 3.88 -7.75 2.72
CA LEU A 140 4.67 -8.25 3.84
C LEU A 140 6.12 -8.44 3.41
N TYR A 141 7.06 -7.92 4.20
CA TYR A 141 8.49 -8.02 3.91
C TYR A 141 9.32 -8.06 5.18
N GLY A 142 10.55 -8.53 5.04
CA GLY A 142 11.52 -8.56 6.13
C GLY A 142 11.33 -9.71 7.13
N PRO A 143 12.03 -9.66 8.28
CA PRO A 143 12.93 -8.57 8.64
C PRO A 143 14.14 -8.56 7.69
N ASP A 144 14.53 -7.37 7.24
CA ASP A 144 15.78 -7.19 6.53
C ASP A 144 16.97 -7.49 7.46
N ALA A 145 18.19 -7.43 6.94
CA ALA A 145 19.39 -7.66 7.76
C ALA A 145 19.40 -6.69 8.96
N PRO A 146 19.37 -7.19 10.21
CA PRO A 146 19.34 -6.32 11.38
C PRO A 146 20.68 -5.62 11.59
N THR A 147 20.61 -4.42 12.16
CA THR A 147 21.76 -3.61 12.56
C THR A 147 21.70 -3.34 14.05
N ILE A 148 22.86 -3.37 14.72
CA ILE A 148 22.99 -2.96 16.12
C ILE A 148 23.60 -1.57 16.18
N SER A 149 23.04 -0.71 17.00
CA SER A 149 23.54 0.63 17.28
C SER A 149 23.73 0.84 18.79
N PRO A 150 24.79 1.56 19.21
CA PRO A 150 25.87 2.09 18.37
C PRO A 150 26.86 1.00 17.92
N SER A 151 27.70 1.32 16.93
CA SER A 151 28.70 0.39 16.38
C SER A 151 29.97 0.24 17.24
N ASP A 152 30.06 0.97 18.36
CA ASP A 152 31.19 0.89 19.28
C ASP A 152 31.37 -0.54 19.81
N SER A 153 32.61 -1.02 19.81
CA SER A 153 32.96 -2.38 20.25
C SER A 153 33.85 -2.40 21.49
N HIS A 154 34.32 -1.24 21.96
CA HIS A 154 35.25 -1.11 23.07
C HIS A 154 34.70 -0.19 24.15
N TYR A 155 34.64 -0.71 25.37
CA TYR A 155 34.06 -0.04 26.53
C TYR A 155 34.97 -0.10 27.75
N ARG A 156 34.85 0.92 28.61
CA ARG A 156 35.58 0.97 29.89
C ARG A 156 34.85 0.18 30.97
N LEU A 157 35.61 -0.28 31.96
CA LEU A 157 35.03 -0.83 33.18
C LEU A 157 34.15 0.22 33.88
N GLY A 158 32.98 -0.19 34.36
CA GLY A 158 32.01 0.67 35.04
C GLY A 158 31.11 1.50 34.11
N ALA A 159 31.36 1.49 32.78
CA ALA A 159 30.51 2.16 31.81
C ALA A 159 29.10 1.54 31.74
N SER A 160 28.14 2.25 31.14
CA SER A 160 26.82 1.73 30.80
C SER A 160 26.74 1.42 29.30
N LEU A 161 26.31 0.19 28.98
CA LEU A 161 26.06 -0.28 27.62
C LEU A 161 24.57 -0.24 27.30
N GLY A 162 24.20 0.51 26.28
CA GLY A 162 22.88 0.52 25.65
C GLY A 162 23.01 0.15 24.19
N LEU A 163 22.44 -0.99 23.80
CA LEU A 163 22.37 -1.43 22.40
C LEU A 163 20.93 -1.42 21.94
N SER A 164 20.67 -0.89 20.75
CA SER A 164 19.38 -1.01 20.07
C SER A 164 19.55 -1.81 18.79
N CYS A 165 18.56 -2.66 18.50
CA CYS A 165 18.51 -3.42 17.26
C CYS A 165 17.41 -2.91 16.33
N HIS A 166 17.72 -2.82 15.04
CA HIS A 166 16.80 -2.32 14.03
C HIS A 166 16.85 -3.19 12.78
N ALA A 167 15.69 -3.52 12.22
CA ALA A 167 15.52 -4.14 10.92
C ALA A 167 14.28 -3.55 10.22
N ALA A 168 14.39 -3.25 8.94
CA ALA A 168 13.23 -2.88 8.13
C ALA A 168 12.31 -4.10 7.97
N SER A 169 11.03 -3.95 8.29
CA SER A 169 10.09 -5.08 8.36
C SER A 169 8.65 -4.58 8.29
N ASN A 170 7.80 -5.30 7.58
CA ASN A 170 6.34 -5.18 7.64
C ASN A 170 5.68 -6.57 7.79
N PRO A 171 4.92 -6.83 8.87
CA PRO A 171 4.74 -5.98 10.07
C PRO A 171 6.07 -5.67 10.79
N PRO A 172 6.08 -4.72 11.75
CA PRO A 172 7.26 -4.43 12.56
C PRO A 172 7.87 -5.70 13.17
N ALA A 173 9.19 -5.81 13.13
CA ALA A 173 9.90 -6.96 13.65
C ALA A 173 9.85 -7.00 15.18
N GLN A 174 9.85 -8.21 15.74
CA GLN A 174 10.09 -8.45 17.16
C GLN A 174 11.57 -8.76 17.37
N TYR A 175 12.10 -8.34 18.51
CA TYR A 175 13.53 -8.43 18.80
C TYR A 175 13.81 -9.23 20.08
N SER A 176 14.92 -9.95 20.07
CA SER A 176 15.50 -10.57 21.25
C SER A 176 17.02 -10.59 21.15
N TRP A 177 17.68 -10.76 22.29
CA TRP A 177 19.13 -10.74 22.41
C TRP A 177 19.67 -12.07 22.92
N LEU A 178 20.86 -12.43 22.45
CA LEU A 178 21.67 -13.50 23.01
C LEU A 178 23.01 -12.91 23.43
N ILE A 179 23.39 -13.08 24.69
CA ILE A 179 24.72 -12.70 25.20
C ILE A 179 25.53 -13.98 25.35
N ASN A 180 26.59 -14.12 24.56
CA ASN A 180 27.41 -15.33 24.52
C ASN A 180 26.56 -16.62 24.32
N GLY A 181 25.55 -16.52 23.45
CA GLY A 181 24.61 -17.61 23.14
C GLY A 181 23.48 -17.81 24.17
N ARG A 182 23.45 -17.05 25.27
CA ARG A 182 22.41 -17.17 26.31
C ARG A 182 21.26 -16.20 26.05
N PRO A 183 20.01 -16.67 25.96
CA PRO A 183 18.86 -15.83 25.68
C PRO A 183 18.60 -14.81 26.78
N GLN A 184 18.27 -13.59 26.36
CA GLN A 184 17.81 -12.49 27.20
C GLN A 184 16.31 -12.28 27.00
N PRO A 185 15.65 -11.48 27.85
CA PRO A 185 14.27 -11.06 27.62
C PRO A 185 14.09 -10.45 26.22
N SER A 186 12.93 -10.67 25.61
CA SER A 186 12.61 -10.08 24.31
C SER A 186 12.44 -8.57 24.44
N THR A 187 13.36 -7.83 23.85
CA THR A 187 13.38 -6.36 23.85
C THR A 187 14.14 -5.89 22.62
N GLN A 188 13.77 -4.72 22.10
CA GLN A 188 14.52 -4.04 21.04
C GLN A 188 15.82 -3.43 21.58
N GLU A 189 15.76 -2.92 22.81
CA GLU A 189 16.86 -2.25 23.49
C GLU A 189 17.41 -3.13 24.61
N LEU A 190 18.73 -3.35 24.62
CA LEU A 190 19.47 -4.04 25.66
C LEU A 190 20.26 -3.02 26.47
N PHE A 191 20.06 -3.00 27.79
CA PHE A 191 20.79 -2.12 28.69
C PHE A 191 21.54 -2.93 29.77
N ILE A 192 22.84 -2.68 29.90
CA ILE A 192 23.71 -3.29 30.92
C ILE A 192 24.49 -2.17 31.62
N PRO A 193 24.14 -1.84 32.87
CA PRO A 193 24.88 -0.86 33.66
C PRO A 193 26.15 -1.48 34.27
N ASN A 194 27.12 -0.63 34.62
CA ASN A 194 28.32 -1.00 35.38
C ASN A 194 29.10 -2.19 34.79
N LEU A 195 29.53 -2.07 33.53
CA LEU A 195 30.23 -3.14 32.81
C LEU A 195 31.46 -3.68 33.54
N THR A 196 31.62 -5.00 33.48
CA THR A 196 32.77 -5.75 33.97
C THR A 196 33.50 -6.44 32.82
N ALA A 197 34.70 -6.97 33.06
CA ALA A 197 35.43 -7.71 32.04
C ALA A 197 34.67 -8.95 31.53
N ASN A 198 33.81 -9.55 32.37
CA ASN A 198 32.99 -10.72 32.04
C ASN A 198 31.83 -10.41 31.08
N ASP A 199 31.48 -9.15 30.92
CA ASP A 199 30.46 -8.71 29.96
C ASP A 199 31.04 -8.60 28.54
N SER A 200 32.34 -8.84 28.36
CA SER A 200 32.94 -8.99 27.02
C SER A 200 32.38 -10.24 26.34
N GLY A 201 32.14 -10.15 25.04
CA GLY A 201 31.64 -11.28 24.28
C GLY A 201 30.82 -10.93 23.06
N ALA A 202 30.11 -11.92 22.55
CA ALA A 202 29.24 -11.80 21.39
C ALA A 202 27.81 -11.43 21.81
N TYR A 203 27.34 -10.29 21.32
CA TYR A 203 25.99 -9.78 21.51
C TYR A 203 25.24 -9.96 20.20
N THR A 204 24.37 -10.96 20.17
CA THR A 204 23.60 -11.30 18.97
C THR A 204 22.19 -10.73 19.11
N CYS A 205 21.79 -9.87 18.17
CA CYS A 205 20.39 -9.52 18.01
C CYS A 205 19.71 -10.52 17.08
N VAL A 206 18.50 -10.93 17.44
CA VAL A 206 17.59 -11.71 16.61
C VAL A 206 16.36 -10.84 16.30
N ALA A 207 16.11 -10.59 15.03
CA ALA A 207 14.90 -9.95 14.54
C ALA A 207 13.98 -11.01 13.89
N SER A 208 12.69 -11.01 14.24
CA SER A 208 11.69 -11.93 13.68
C SER A 208 10.47 -11.17 13.15
N ASN A 209 9.91 -11.64 12.04
CA ASN A 209 8.66 -11.12 11.48
C ASN A 209 7.64 -12.25 11.42
N SER A 210 6.52 -12.08 12.12
CA SER A 210 5.45 -13.08 12.18
C SER A 210 4.66 -13.22 10.88
N GLY A 211 4.54 -12.13 10.10
CA GLY A 211 3.84 -12.12 8.81
C GLY A 211 4.58 -12.93 7.75
N THR A 212 5.89 -12.71 7.60
CA THR A 212 6.73 -13.49 6.66
C THR A 212 7.22 -14.82 7.25
N ARG A 213 7.13 -14.99 8.57
CA ARG A 213 7.71 -16.11 9.34
C ARG A 213 9.22 -16.25 9.18
N LEU A 214 9.90 -15.16 8.86
CA LEU A 214 11.36 -15.12 8.73
C LEU A 214 12.00 -14.56 10.00
N ASN A 215 13.21 -15.02 10.28
CA ASN A 215 14.11 -14.43 11.26
C ASN A 215 15.47 -14.13 10.64
N LYS A 216 16.12 -13.09 11.15
CA LYS A 216 17.48 -12.69 10.77
C LYS A 216 18.25 -12.32 12.03
N THR A 217 19.55 -12.50 12.00
CA THR A 217 20.42 -12.23 13.14
C THR A 217 21.60 -11.38 12.70
N THR A 218 22.14 -10.63 13.65
CA THR A 218 23.40 -9.91 13.52
C THR A 218 24.14 -10.00 14.84
N VAL A 219 25.46 -9.91 14.81
CA VAL A 219 26.31 -10.05 15.99
C VAL A 219 27.28 -8.89 16.09
N GLN A 220 27.45 -8.36 17.29
CA GLN A 220 28.47 -7.39 17.65
C GLN A 220 29.33 -7.95 18.77
N THR A 221 30.65 -7.90 18.59
CA THR A 221 31.59 -8.30 19.64
C THR A 221 31.94 -7.09 20.49
N ILE A 222 31.63 -7.16 21.78
CA ILE A 222 31.90 -6.12 22.76
C ILE A 222 33.12 -6.54 23.59
N THR A 223 34.05 -5.62 23.79
CA THR A 223 35.24 -5.80 24.60
C THR A 223 35.25 -4.75 25.71
N VAL A 224 35.20 -5.21 26.96
CA VAL A 224 35.28 -4.35 28.15
C VAL A 224 36.67 -4.49 28.76
N SER A 225 37.40 -3.38 28.86
CA SER A 225 38.75 -3.41 29.43
C SER A 225 39.06 -2.18 30.30
N GLY A 226 39.84 -2.39 31.36
CA GLY A 226 40.38 -1.31 32.19
C GLY A 226 41.62 -0.64 31.59
N LYS A 227 42.16 -1.17 30.48
CA LYS A 227 43.30 -0.56 29.80
C LYS A 227 42.80 0.57 28.91
N TRP A 228 43.56 1.66 28.84
CA TRP A 228 43.25 2.76 27.93
C TRP A 228 43.37 2.26 26.48
N ILE A 229 42.23 2.20 25.80
CA ILE A 229 42.14 1.91 24.37
C ILE A 229 41.72 3.20 23.66
N PRO A 230 42.49 3.73 22.69
CA PRO A 230 42.08 4.88 21.90
C PRO A 230 40.71 4.62 21.24
N GLY A 231 39.75 5.51 21.47
CA GLY A 231 38.38 5.36 20.92
C GLY A 231 37.44 4.47 21.74
N ALA A 232 37.84 3.96 22.91
CA ALA A 232 36.91 3.29 23.81
C ALA A 232 35.85 4.26 24.35
N SER A 233 34.59 3.90 24.18
CA SER A 233 33.46 4.69 24.61
C SER A 233 33.34 4.67 26.14
N ALA A 234 33.08 5.84 26.72
CA ALA A 234 32.88 6.00 28.16
C ALA A 234 31.46 5.59 28.57
N ASP A 235 30.48 5.78 27.68
CA ASP A 235 29.09 5.33 27.77
C ASP A 235 28.50 5.28 26.35
N ALA A 236 27.68 4.26 26.06
CA ALA A 236 26.89 4.20 24.85
C ALA A 236 25.43 4.00 25.25
N VAL A 237 24.76 5.06 25.68
CA VAL A 237 23.33 4.96 25.99
C VAL A 237 22.55 5.42 24.76
N VAL A 238 21.63 4.59 24.29
CA VAL A 238 20.62 5.05 23.32
C VAL A 238 19.71 6.01 24.08
N GLU A 239 19.80 7.31 23.78
CA GLU A 239 18.91 8.30 24.40
C GLU A 239 17.48 8.07 23.91
N VAL A 240 16.64 7.55 24.80
CA VAL A 240 15.19 7.57 24.59
C VAL A 240 14.73 9.01 24.76
N CYS A 241 14.53 9.73 23.66
CA CYS A 241 13.85 11.02 23.68
C CYS A 241 12.39 10.84 24.12
N LEU A 242 12.15 10.80 25.43
CA LEU A 242 10.83 10.99 26.00
C LEU A 242 10.47 12.47 25.83
N ALA A 243 9.72 12.79 24.78
CA ALA A 243 9.18 14.12 24.60
C ALA A 243 8.14 14.43 25.71
N PHE A 244 8.58 14.97 26.83
CA PHE A 244 7.68 15.52 27.84
C PHE A 244 7.15 16.88 27.35
N ARG A 245 5.94 16.88 26.76
CA ARG A 245 5.19 18.12 26.53
C ARG A 245 4.85 18.73 27.89
N LYS A 246 5.48 19.87 28.20
CA LYS A 246 5.09 20.70 29.34
C LYS A 246 3.74 21.35 29.03
N GLU A 247 2.66 20.91 29.68
CA GLU A 247 1.39 21.63 29.63
C GLU A 247 1.55 23.03 30.26
N PRO A 248 1.12 24.11 29.59
CA PRO A 248 1.12 25.43 30.22
C PRO A 248 0.10 25.45 31.34
N ARG A 249 0.52 25.91 32.53
CA ARG A 249 -0.39 26.19 33.65
C ARG A 249 -1.47 27.17 33.17
N ARG A 250 -2.75 26.78 33.27
CA ARG A 250 -3.88 27.72 33.19
C ARG A 250 -3.73 28.76 34.29
N SER A 251 -3.31 29.97 33.94
CA SER A 251 -3.49 31.14 34.78
C SER A 251 -4.98 31.51 34.78
N TYR A 252 -5.63 31.27 35.90
CA TYR A 252 -7.00 31.72 36.16
C TYR A 252 -6.93 33.23 36.45
N PHE A 253 -7.41 34.06 35.53
CA PHE A 253 -7.65 35.49 35.80
C PHE A 253 -9.12 35.64 36.25
N PRO A 254 -9.40 36.19 37.45
CA PRO A 254 -10.76 36.55 37.80
C PRO A 254 -11.17 37.80 37.01
N GLN A 255 -12.31 37.74 36.31
CA GLN A 255 -12.94 38.91 35.70
C GLN A 255 -13.38 39.87 36.81
N ALA A 256 -12.90 41.12 36.76
CA ALA A 256 -13.47 42.21 37.51
C ALA A 256 -14.72 42.71 36.78
N ASN A 257 -15.87 42.67 37.47
CA ASN A 257 -17.10 43.30 37.02
C ASN A 257 -17.00 44.82 37.22
N ALA A 258 -17.37 45.58 36.20
CA ALA A 258 -17.81 46.97 36.27
C ALA A 258 -19.09 47.10 35.45
#